data_AF-A0A542AR78-F1
#
_entry.id   AF-A0A542AR78-F1
#
_cell.length_a   1.000
_cell.length_b   1.000
_cell.length_c   1.000
_cell.angle_alpha   90.00
_cell.angle_beta   90.00
_cell.angle_gamma   90.00
#
_symmetry.space_group_name_H-M   'P 1'
#
loop_
_entity.id
_entity.type
_entity.pdbx_description
1 polymer ?
#
loop_
_entity_poly.entity_id
_entity_poly.type
_entity_poly.pdbx_seq_one_letter_code
_entity_poly.pdbx_strand_id
1 'polypeptide(L)'
;MLGAVLGFALSGLLFFILHVTGSGSFPRPLTAQEERDCLERLKNGDMKAKNELIEHNLRLVAHIIKKYYANSNDQDDLISIGTIGLIKAVNTFDSSKGIRLSSYAARCIENEVLMFFRSSKKTAQDISINEPIDTDKDGNALTLMDVMATEDNIIDNLDCKIKSEQLKRYIREVLSPREQTIIELRYGLTGRSPLTQREVAQKLGISRSYVSRIEKKSLGALYKRFTK
;
A
#
# COMPACT_ATOMS: atom_id res chain seq x y z
N MET A 1 -34.95 31.68 -32.93
CA MET A 1 -35.16 32.77 -31.96
C MET A 1 -35.86 32.30 -30.69
N LEU A 2 -37.10 31.77 -30.76
CA LEU A 2 -37.85 31.33 -29.56
C LEU A 2 -37.15 30.23 -28.72
N GLY A 3 -36.54 29.22 -29.35
CA GLY A 3 -35.86 28.15 -28.60
C GLY A 3 -34.63 28.61 -27.81
N ALA A 4 -33.90 29.61 -28.32
CA ALA A 4 -32.74 30.18 -27.61
C ALA A 4 -33.19 31.00 -26.38
N VAL A 5 -34.26 31.79 -26.53
CA VAL A 5 -34.86 32.56 -25.43
C VAL A 5 -35.42 31.63 -24.35
N LEU A 6 -36.06 30.52 -24.75
CA LEU A 6 -36.56 29.51 -23.82
C LEU A 6 -35.41 28.82 -23.06
N GLY A 7 -34.31 28.52 -23.75
CA GLY A 7 -33.11 27.94 -23.13
C GLY A 7 -32.45 28.87 -22.12
N PHE A 8 -32.33 30.17 -22.44
CA PHE A 8 -31.81 31.19 -21.52
C PHE A 8 -32.74 31.43 -20.31
N ALA A 9 -34.05 31.39 -20.52
CA ALA A 9 -35.01 31.51 -19.43
C ALA A 9 -34.96 30.29 -18.49
N LEU A 10 -34.84 29.08 -19.06
CA LEU A 10 -34.74 27.84 -18.29
C LEU A 10 -33.43 27.75 -17.51
N SER A 11 -32.30 28.16 -18.10
CA SER A 11 -31.01 28.21 -17.39
C SER A 11 -31.01 29.26 -16.29
N GLY A 12 -31.62 30.43 -16.52
CA GLY A 12 -31.81 31.46 -15.50
C GLY A 12 -32.70 30.99 -14.35
N LEU A 13 -33.78 30.25 -14.66
CA LEU A 13 -34.66 29.67 -13.66
C LEU A 13 -33.96 28.58 -12.84
N LEU A 14 -33.18 27.71 -13.49
CA LEU A 14 -32.37 26.69 -12.81
C LEU A 14 -31.32 27.33 -11.91
N PHE A 15 -30.62 28.36 -12.39
CA PHE A 15 -29.64 29.10 -11.60
C PHE A 15 -30.28 29.76 -10.37
N PHE A 16 -31.47 30.36 -10.55
CA PHE A 16 -32.24 30.97 -9.47
C PHE A 16 -32.72 29.92 -8.45
N ILE A 17 -33.26 28.79 -8.89
CA ILE A 17 -33.67 27.69 -8.01
C ILE A 17 -32.48 27.12 -7.23
N LEU A 18 -31.32 26.96 -7.87
CA LEU A 18 -30.08 26.51 -7.21
C LEU A 18 -29.60 27.52 -6.15
N HIS A 19 -29.74 28.82 -6.40
CA HIS A 19 -29.30 29.88 -5.48
C HIS A 19 -30.33 30.22 -4.39
N VAL A 20 -31.62 30.01 -4.63
CA VAL A 20 -32.71 30.32 -3.68
C VAL A 20 -32.84 29.24 -2.60
N THR A 21 -32.41 28.00 -2.89
CA THR A 21 -32.61 26.86 -1.98
C THR A 21 -31.54 26.70 -0.89
N GLY A 22 -30.56 27.58 -0.77
CA GLY A 22 -29.66 27.52 0.38
C GLY A 22 -28.60 28.60 0.45
N SER A 23 -28.62 29.38 1.52
CA SER A 23 -27.46 30.18 1.95
C SER A 23 -26.36 29.23 2.47
N GLY A 24 -25.66 28.60 1.51
CA GLY A 24 -24.58 27.64 1.71
C GLY A 24 -25.05 26.20 1.91
N SER A 25 -24.32 25.23 1.34
CA SER A 25 -24.62 23.78 1.43
C SER A 25 -24.55 23.19 2.84
N PHE A 26 -24.11 23.97 3.84
CA PHE A 26 -23.94 23.51 5.21
C PHE A 26 -24.90 24.22 6.18
N PRO A 27 -25.41 23.55 7.22
CA PRO A 27 -26.24 24.18 8.24
C PRO A 27 -25.44 25.19 9.08
N ARG A 28 -26.11 26.24 9.57
CA ARG A 28 -25.45 27.31 10.35
C ARG A 28 -24.84 26.74 11.64
N PRO A 29 -23.75 27.30 12.17
CA PRO A 29 -23.16 26.83 13.42
C PRO A 29 -24.19 26.83 14.57
N LEU A 30 -24.13 25.80 15.42
CA LEU A 30 -24.96 25.73 16.63
C LEU A 30 -24.61 26.86 17.60
N THR A 31 -25.59 27.27 18.39
CA THR A 31 -25.36 28.16 19.53
C THR A 31 -24.62 27.42 20.65
N ALA A 32 -24.01 28.17 21.56
CA ALA A 32 -23.28 27.59 22.69
C ALA A 32 -24.16 26.77 23.65
N GLN A 33 -25.48 26.99 23.66
CA GLN A 33 -26.43 26.20 24.45
C GLN A 33 -26.74 24.89 23.72
N GLU A 34 -27.12 24.95 22.44
CA GLU A 34 -27.40 23.76 21.61
C GLU A 34 -26.18 22.83 21.48
N GLU A 35 -24.97 23.39 21.39
CA GLU A 35 -23.74 22.59 21.36
C GLU A 35 -23.57 21.80 22.66
N ARG A 36 -23.87 22.40 23.83
CA ARG A 36 -23.80 21.71 25.12
C ARG A 36 -24.84 20.59 25.21
N ASP A 37 -26.07 20.87 24.81
CA ASP A 37 -27.16 19.89 24.83
C ASP A 37 -26.85 18.70 23.91
N CYS A 38 -26.30 18.97 22.72
CA CYS A 38 -25.86 17.92 21.80
C CYS A 38 -24.70 17.09 22.39
N LEU A 39 -23.73 17.73 23.04
CA LEU A 39 -22.63 17.05 23.70
C LEU A 39 -23.09 16.17 24.88
N GLU A 40 -24.10 16.60 25.64
CA GLU A 40 -24.69 15.78 26.70
C GLU A 40 -25.44 14.57 26.13
N ARG A 41 -26.23 14.77 25.08
CA ARG A 41 -26.90 13.66 24.36
C ARG A 41 -25.89 12.69 23.77
N LEU A 42 -24.78 13.19 23.24
CA LEU A 42 -23.69 12.37 22.71
C LEU A 42 -23.05 11.49 23.79
N LYS A 43 -22.86 12.01 25.01
CA LYS A 43 -22.37 11.20 26.16
C LYS A 43 -23.30 10.03 26.49
N ASN A 44 -24.61 10.19 26.24
CA ASN A 44 -25.60 9.14 26.39
C ASN A 44 -25.68 8.18 25.18
N GLY A 45 -24.78 8.32 24.19
CA GLY A 45 -24.70 7.47 23.01
C GLY A 45 -25.63 7.85 21.85
N ASP A 46 -26.20 9.05 21.84
CA ASP A 46 -27.10 9.51 20.77
C ASP A 46 -26.33 9.78 19.46
N MET A 47 -26.50 8.89 18.48
CA MET A 47 -25.90 9.02 17.15
C MET A 47 -26.47 10.18 16.33
N LYS A 48 -27.69 10.65 16.62
CA LYS A 48 -28.25 11.83 15.93
C LYS A 48 -27.54 13.10 16.37
N ALA A 49 -27.31 13.24 17.67
CA ALA A 49 -26.54 14.36 18.23
C ALA A 49 -25.11 14.40 17.69
N LYS A 50 -24.50 13.23 17.44
CA LYS A 50 -23.19 13.14 16.77
C LYS A 50 -23.21 13.74 15.37
N ASN A 51 -24.18 13.34 14.55
CA ASN A 51 -24.29 13.81 13.17
C ASN A 51 -24.58 15.32 13.14
N GLU A 52 -25.45 15.80 14.01
CA GLU A 52 -25.76 17.23 14.17
C GLU A 52 -24.50 18.04 14.52
N LEU A 53 -23.69 17.58 15.48
CA LEU A 53 -22.41 18.23 15.80
C LEU A 53 -21.43 18.25 14.62
N ILE A 54 -21.38 17.17 13.83
CA ILE A 54 -20.50 17.09 12.65
C ILE A 54 -20.97 18.07 11.57
N GLU A 55 -22.24 17.99 11.16
CA GLU A 55 -22.80 18.77 10.04
C GLU A 55 -22.68 20.27 10.27
N HIS A 56 -23.01 20.73 11.49
CA HIS A 56 -22.94 22.15 11.85
C HIS A 56 -21.50 22.68 11.98
N ASN A 57 -20.50 21.80 12.08
CA ASN A 57 -19.08 22.14 12.14
C ASN A 57 -18.31 21.92 10.82
N LEU A 58 -18.97 21.45 9.74
CA LEU A 58 -18.30 21.23 8.44
C LEU A 58 -17.68 22.50 7.83
N ARG A 59 -18.24 23.68 8.11
CA ARG A 59 -17.64 24.96 7.69
C ARG A 59 -16.23 25.19 8.25
N LEU A 60 -15.95 24.67 9.46
CA LEU A 60 -14.63 24.76 10.06
C LEU A 60 -13.60 23.95 9.26
N VAL A 61 -13.99 22.77 8.78
CA VAL A 61 -13.15 21.89 7.96
C VAL A 61 -12.74 22.63 6.68
N ALA A 62 -13.71 23.17 5.94
CA ALA A 62 -13.45 23.95 4.73
C ALA A 62 -12.56 25.17 4.99
N HIS A 63 -12.76 25.87 6.11
CA HIS A 63 -11.93 27.02 6.49
C HIS A 63 -10.47 26.62 6.76
N ILE A 64 -10.23 25.52 7.48
CA ILE A 64 -8.89 25.03 7.81
C ILE A 64 -8.18 24.56 6.55
N ILE A 65 -8.86 23.82 5.68
CA ILE A 65 -8.26 23.27 4.46
C ILE A 65 -7.83 24.37 3.50
N LYS A 66 -8.54 25.51 3.46
CA LYS A 66 -8.16 26.66 2.64
C LYS A 66 -6.71 27.15 2.88
N LYS A 67 -6.15 26.90 4.07
CA LYS A 67 -4.73 27.20 4.40
C LYS A 67 -3.75 26.32 3.63
N TYR A 68 -4.15 25.11 3.26
CA TYR A 68 -3.35 24.14 2.52
C TYR A 68 -3.64 24.36 1.03
N TYR A 69 -2.81 25.18 0.37
CA TYR A 69 -2.89 25.41 -1.07
C TYR A 69 -2.64 24.10 -1.82
N ALA A 70 -3.72 23.41 -2.17
CA ALA A 70 -3.71 22.20 -2.98
C ALA A 70 -4.40 22.48 -4.32
N ASN A 71 -4.08 21.70 -5.36
CA ASN A 71 -4.79 21.80 -6.63
C ASN A 71 -6.29 21.56 -6.39
N SER A 72 -7.15 22.06 -7.28
CA SER A 72 -8.61 21.89 -7.14
C SER A 72 -9.01 20.41 -6.99
N ASN A 73 -8.28 19.50 -7.62
CA ASN A 73 -8.51 18.05 -7.51
C ASN A 73 -8.19 17.49 -6.12
N ASP A 74 -7.25 18.08 -5.40
CA ASP A 74 -6.82 17.62 -4.08
C ASP A 74 -7.68 18.22 -2.95
N GLN A 75 -8.46 19.28 -3.24
CA GLN A 75 -9.29 19.95 -2.24
C GLN A 75 -10.39 19.04 -1.70
N ASP A 76 -11.05 18.26 -2.56
CA ASP A 76 -12.13 17.36 -2.16
C ASP A 76 -11.61 16.22 -1.27
N ASP A 77 -10.42 15.70 -1.57
CA ASP A 77 -9.73 14.71 -0.75
C ASP A 77 -9.36 15.29 0.61
N LEU A 78 -8.80 16.50 0.64
CA LEU A 78 -8.48 17.19 1.89
C LEU A 78 -9.73 17.47 2.73
N ILE A 79 -10.87 17.80 2.09
CA ILE A 79 -12.17 17.97 2.78
C ILE A 79 -12.62 16.66 3.42
N SER A 80 -12.50 15.56 2.69
CA SER A 80 -12.82 14.24 3.20
C SER A 80 -11.92 13.85 4.39
N ILE A 81 -10.61 14.05 4.28
CA ILE A 81 -9.64 13.79 5.36
C ILE A 81 -9.89 14.69 6.57
N GLY A 82 -10.12 15.98 6.35
CA GLY A 82 -10.45 16.92 7.41
C GLY A 82 -11.75 16.55 8.12
N THR A 83 -12.74 16.03 7.39
CA THR A 83 -14.00 15.53 7.96
C THR A 83 -13.78 14.31 8.84
N ILE A 84 -12.86 13.40 8.48
CA ILE A 84 -12.43 12.30 9.36
C ILE A 84 -11.83 12.85 10.66
N GLY A 85 -11.00 13.90 10.58
CA GLY A 85 -10.44 14.58 11.75
C GLY A 85 -11.51 15.23 12.64
N LEU A 86 -12.54 15.83 12.06
CA LEU A 86 -13.69 16.37 12.79
C LEU A 86 -14.49 15.26 13.49
N ILE A 87 -14.79 14.16 12.80
CA ILE A 87 -15.50 13.01 13.37
C ILE A 87 -14.73 12.46 14.58
N LYS A 88 -13.41 12.32 14.44
CA LYS A 88 -12.53 11.87 15.52
C LYS A 88 -12.58 12.84 16.70
N ALA A 89 -12.52 14.14 16.43
CA ALA A 89 -12.62 15.17 17.45
C ALA A 89 -13.94 15.08 18.22
N VAL A 90 -15.08 14.95 17.53
CA VAL A 90 -16.41 14.82 18.16
C VAL A 90 -16.47 13.57 19.02
N ASN A 91 -15.90 12.44 18.58
CA ASN A 91 -15.89 11.20 19.35
C ASN A 91 -15.03 11.27 20.63
N THR A 92 -13.92 12.02 20.61
CA THR A 92 -12.95 12.06 21.72
C THR A 92 -13.00 13.35 22.53
N PHE A 93 -13.91 14.27 22.19
CA PHE A 93 -14.01 15.55 22.86
C PHE A 93 -14.53 15.40 24.29
N ASP A 94 -13.94 16.17 25.20
CA ASP A 94 -14.29 16.19 26.60
C ASP A 94 -14.52 17.62 27.08
N SER A 95 -15.78 17.93 27.37
CA SER A 95 -16.23 19.25 27.83
C SER A 95 -15.67 19.61 29.22
N SER A 96 -15.27 18.63 30.03
CA SER A 96 -14.73 18.89 31.39
C SER A 96 -13.41 19.66 31.38
N LYS A 97 -12.69 19.64 30.25
CA LYS A 97 -11.39 20.30 30.07
C LYS A 97 -11.49 21.81 29.81
N GLY A 98 -12.70 22.38 29.75
CA GLY A 98 -12.92 23.82 29.63
C GLY A 98 -12.49 24.45 28.31
N ILE A 99 -12.24 23.65 27.27
CA ILE A 99 -11.89 24.13 25.93
C ILE A 99 -13.11 24.07 25.00
N ARG A 100 -13.18 24.97 24.03
CA ARG A 100 -14.24 24.96 23.01
C ARG A 100 -14.05 23.78 22.05
N LEU A 101 -15.14 23.16 21.61
CA LEU A 101 -15.12 22.05 20.64
C LEU A 101 -14.38 22.47 19.36
N SER A 102 -14.66 23.66 18.84
CA SER A 102 -14.02 24.20 17.65
C SER A 102 -12.49 24.28 17.76
N SER A 103 -11.95 24.65 18.94
CA SER A 103 -10.50 24.71 19.17
C SER A 103 -9.86 23.33 19.20
N TYR A 104 -10.53 22.34 19.78
CA TYR A 104 -10.06 20.95 19.79
C TYR A 104 -10.17 20.29 18.41
N ALA A 105 -11.31 20.49 17.75
CA ALA A 105 -11.58 19.99 16.41
C ALA A 105 -10.58 20.54 15.40
N ALA A 106 -10.25 21.84 15.47
CA ALA A 106 -9.25 22.42 14.59
C ALA A 106 -7.90 21.69 14.66
N ARG A 107 -7.42 21.37 15.87
CA ARG A 107 -6.18 20.60 16.06
C ARG A 107 -6.27 19.18 15.49
N CYS A 108 -7.41 18.52 15.64
CA CYS A 108 -7.61 17.18 15.11
C CYS A 108 -7.66 17.17 13.57
N ILE A 109 -8.36 18.14 12.98
CA ILE A 109 -8.46 18.34 11.53
C ILE A 109 -7.06 18.60 10.95
N GLU A 110 -6.32 19.56 11.51
CA GLU A 110 -4.94 19.84 11.07
C GLU A 110 -4.03 18.61 11.20
N ASN A 111 -4.17 17.83 12.28
CA ASN A 111 -3.37 16.63 12.47
C ASN A 111 -3.65 15.55 11.40
N GLU A 112 -4.91 15.27 11.09
CA GLU A 112 -5.25 14.27 10.05
C GLU A 112 -4.75 14.71 8.67
N VAL A 113 -4.92 15.99 8.33
CA VAL A 113 -4.36 16.56 7.09
C VAL A 113 -2.84 16.42 7.04
N LEU A 114 -2.14 16.71 8.13
CA LEU A 114 -0.69 16.52 8.21
C LEU A 114 -0.28 15.04 8.12
N MET A 115 -1.07 14.12 8.69
CA MET A 115 -0.83 12.68 8.57
C MET A 115 -0.97 12.21 7.12
N PHE A 116 -1.96 12.72 6.38
CA PHE A 116 -2.10 12.45 4.95
C PHE A 116 -0.86 12.89 4.16
N PHE A 117 -0.39 14.14 4.33
CA PHE A 117 0.81 14.60 3.62
C PHE A 117 2.05 13.78 3.98
N ARG A 118 2.16 13.30 5.22
CA ARG A 118 3.26 12.40 5.64
C ARG A 118 3.20 11.04 4.96
N SER A 119 2.01 10.47 4.76
CA SER A 119 1.88 9.23 4.00
C SER A 119 2.18 9.44 2.52
N SER A 120 1.65 10.51 1.91
CA SER A 120 1.85 10.79 0.49
C SER A 120 3.32 11.07 0.16
N LYS A 121 4.08 11.69 1.08
CA LYS A 121 5.52 11.93 0.90
C LYS A 121 6.33 10.64 0.71
N LYS A 122 5.87 9.49 1.24
CA LYS A 122 6.57 8.21 1.07
C LYS A 122 6.60 7.74 -0.38
N THR A 123 5.56 8.07 -1.14
CA THR A 123 5.35 7.66 -2.53
C THR A 123 5.52 8.83 -3.50
N ALA A 124 5.82 10.04 -2.99
CA ALA A 124 5.99 11.23 -3.82
C ALA A 124 7.21 11.18 -4.76
N GLN A 125 8.16 10.26 -4.52
CA GLN A 125 9.31 10.03 -5.38
C GLN A 125 9.14 8.80 -6.27
N ASP A 126 8.02 8.08 -6.15
CA ASP A 126 7.75 6.92 -6.98
C ASP A 126 7.38 7.40 -8.37
N ILE A 127 8.06 6.86 -9.38
CA ILE A 127 7.80 7.14 -10.79
C ILE A 127 7.04 5.98 -11.41
N SER A 128 6.09 6.30 -12.29
CA SER A 128 5.42 5.28 -13.08
C SER A 128 6.41 4.64 -14.07
N ILE A 129 6.43 3.31 -14.14
CA ILE A 129 7.25 2.60 -15.12
C ILE A 129 6.77 2.87 -16.56
N ASN A 130 5.51 3.28 -16.72
CA ASN A 130 4.92 3.66 -18.00
C ASN A 130 5.13 5.15 -18.33
N GLU A 131 5.83 5.92 -17.47
CA GLU A 131 6.12 7.32 -17.75
C GLU A 131 7.07 7.40 -18.97
N PRO A 132 6.76 8.25 -19.97
CA PRO A 132 7.62 8.44 -21.12
C PRO A 132 8.92 9.16 -20.69
N ILE A 133 10.07 8.57 -21.01
CA ILE A 133 11.39 9.16 -20.81
C ILE A 133 11.75 10.06 -22.01
N ASP A 134 11.46 9.59 -23.22
CA ASP A 134 11.73 10.30 -24.47
C ASP A 134 10.60 10.04 -25.48
N THR A 135 10.46 10.92 -26.47
CA THR A 135 9.46 10.76 -27.54
C THR A 135 10.13 11.01 -28.88
N ASP A 136 10.07 10.02 -29.77
CA ASP A 136 10.62 10.15 -31.12
C ASP A 136 9.77 11.10 -31.98
N LYS A 137 10.32 11.55 -33.12
CA LYS A 137 9.65 12.44 -34.09
C LYS A 137 8.34 11.86 -34.65
N ASP A 138 8.21 10.55 -34.66
CA ASP A 138 7.01 9.83 -35.09
C ASP A 138 5.96 9.67 -33.96
N GLY A 139 6.22 10.23 -32.77
CA GLY A 139 5.29 10.22 -31.63
C GLY A 139 5.32 8.96 -30.77
N ASN A 140 6.26 8.04 -31.01
CA ASN A 140 6.45 6.87 -30.17
C ASN A 140 7.20 7.25 -28.88
N ALA A 141 6.58 7.01 -27.73
CA ALA A 141 7.17 7.26 -26.43
C ALA A 141 8.02 6.08 -25.97
N LEU A 142 9.28 6.33 -25.63
CA LEU A 142 10.14 5.38 -24.94
C LEU A 142 9.81 5.45 -23.44
N THR A 143 9.35 4.35 -22.86
CA THR A 143 9.00 4.28 -21.43
C THR A 143 10.16 3.73 -20.61
N LEU A 144 10.10 3.89 -19.28
CA LEU A 144 11.06 3.24 -18.38
C LEU A 144 11.02 1.72 -18.52
N MET A 145 9.83 1.14 -18.77
CA MET A 145 9.67 -0.31 -19.00
C MET A 145 10.56 -0.84 -20.12
N ASP A 146 10.71 -0.07 -21.19
CA ASP A 146 11.44 -0.48 -22.39
C ASP A 146 12.96 -0.53 -22.17
N VAL A 147 13.46 0.21 -21.18
CA VAL A 147 14.89 0.34 -20.87
C VAL A 147 15.31 -0.59 -19.73
N MET A 148 14.37 -1.03 -18.89
CA MET A 148 14.68 -1.88 -17.74
C MET A 148 15.11 -3.27 -18.18
N ALA A 149 16.38 -3.62 -17.93
CA ALA A 149 16.89 -4.97 -18.11
C ALA A 149 16.39 -5.91 -17.00
N THR A 150 16.09 -7.16 -17.36
CA THR A 150 15.85 -8.23 -16.39
C THR A 150 17.14 -9.00 -16.15
N GLU A 151 17.32 -9.51 -14.93
CA GLU A 151 18.47 -10.37 -14.59
C GLU A 151 18.36 -11.77 -15.22
N ASP A 152 17.20 -12.11 -15.79
CA ASP A 152 16.96 -13.40 -16.45
C ASP A 152 17.62 -13.46 -17.83
N ASN A 153 18.90 -13.86 -17.84
CA ASN A 153 19.59 -14.17 -19.06
C ASN A 153 19.28 -15.61 -19.50
N ILE A 154 18.81 -15.79 -20.74
CA ILE A 154 18.56 -17.11 -21.35
C ILE A 154 19.82 -17.97 -21.29
N ILE A 155 21.00 -17.36 -21.44
CA ILE A 155 22.29 -18.03 -21.40
C ILE A 155 22.54 -18.66 -20.02
N ASP A 156 22.31 -17.90 -18.95
CA ASP A 156 22.54 -18.37 -17.58
C ASP A 156 21.55 -19.47 -17.19
N ASN A 157 20.29 -19.32 -17.62
CA ASN A 157 19.26 -20.33 -17.43
C ASN A 157 19.59 -21.64 -18.19
N LEU A 158 20.11 -21.54 -19.41
CA LEU A 158 20.53 -22.69 -20.20
C LEU A 158 21.77 -23.37 -19.59
N ASP A 159 22.76 -22.59 -19.19
CA ASP A 159 23.98 -23.08 -18.53
C ASP A 159 23.64 -23.80 -17.22
N CYS A 160 22.79 -23.22 -16.38
CA CYS A 160 22.29 -23.87 -15.16
C CYS A 160 21.61 -25.21 -15.46
N LYS A 161 20.76 -25.27 -16.50
CA LYS A 161 20.08 -26.51 -16.91
C LYS A 161 21.07 -27.57 -17.40
N ILE A 162 22.04 -27.20 -18.22
CA ILE A 162 23.09 -28.11 -18.72
C ILE A 162 23.90 -28.66 -17.54
N LYS A 163 24.36 -27.78 -16.63
CA LYS A 163 25.13 -28.15 -15.44
C LYS A 163 24.34 -29.08 -14.51
N SER A 164 23.03 -28.85 -14.35
CA SER A 164 22.14 -29.70 -13.55
C SER A 164 22.02 -31.11 -14.14
N GLU A 165 21.84 -31.22 -15.46
CA GLU A 165 21.80 -32.53 -16.14
C GLU A 165 23.15 -33.26 -16.08
N GLN A 166 24.27 -32.55 -16.25
CA GLN A 166 25.61 -33.10 -16.05
C GLN A 166 25.80 -33.63 -14.63
N LEU A 167 25.39 -32.86 -13.61
CA LEU A 167 25.48 -33.27 -12.21
C LEU A 167 24.68 -34.55 -11.95
N LYS A 168 23.44 -34.66 -12.47
CA LYS A 168 22.63 -35.88 -12.35
C LYS A 168 23.32 -37.10 -12.95
N ARG A 169 23.98 -36.94 -14.10
CA ARG A 169 24.78 -38.00 -14.72
C ARG A 169 25.98 -38.39 -13.87
N TYR A 170 26.77 -37.42 -13.42
CA TYR A 170 27.97 -37.69 -12.62
C TYR A 170 27.68 -38.31 -11.26
N ILE A 171 26.54 -37.98 -10.64
CA ILE A 171 26.08 -38.65 -9.43
C ILE A 171 25.91 -40.16 -9.66
N ARG A 172 25.34 -40.55 -10.80
CA ARG A 172 25.13 -41.98 -11.15
C ARG A 172 26.43 -42.68 -11.57
N GLU A 173 27.33 -41.97 -12.23
CA GLU A 173 28.60 -42.54 -12.73
C GLU A 173 29.67 -42.68 -11.63
N VAL A 174 29.76 -41.73 -10.70
CA VAL A 174 30.90 -41.59 -9.76
C VAL A 174 30.56 -42.07 -8.35
N LEU A 175 29.32 -41.91 -7.90
CA LEU A 175 28.94 -42.24 -6.52
C LEU A 175 28.37 -43.66 -6.42
N SER A 176 28.68 -44.33 -5.30
CA SER A 176 28.02 -45.58 -4.95
C SER A 176 26.54 -45.36 -4.57
N PRO A 177 25.67 -46.39 -4.63
CA PRO A 177 24.25 -46.25 -4.29
C PRO A 177 23.98 -45.65 -2.91
N ARG A 178 24.85 -45.95 -1.94
CA ARG A 178 24.76 -45.42 -0.57
C ARG A 178 25.17 -43.95 -0.50
N GLU A 179 26.21 -43.55 -1.23
CA GLU A 179 26.66 -42.16 -1.33
C GLU A 179 25.63 -41.29 -2.07
N GLN A 180 25.06 -41.81 -3.17
CA GLN A 180 23.97 -41.17 -3.90
C GLN A 180 22.78 -40.89 -3.00
N THR A 181 22.30 -41.89 -2.25
CA THR A 181 21.17 -41.74 -1.32
C THR A 181 21.42 -40.64 -0.28
N ILE A 182 22.64 -40.55 0.26
CA ILE A 182 23.02 -39.50 1.22
C ILE A 182 22.97 -38.12 0.56
N ILE A 183 23.56 -37.96 -0.64
CA ILE A 183 23.58 -36.68 -1.36
C ILE A 183 22.17 -36.24 -1.79
N GLU A 184 21.34 -37.16 -2.28
CA GLU A 184 19.96 -36.88 -2.65
C GLU A 184 19.12 -36.40 -1.47
N LEU A 185 19.29 -37.01 -0.28
CA LEU A 185 18.60 -36.59 0.94
C LEU A 185 19.15 -35.26 1.50
N ARG A 186 20.46 -35.02 1.42
CA ARG A 186 21.09 -33.79 1.92
C ARG A 186 20.70 -32.56 1.12
N TYR A 187 20.60 -32.70 -0.21
CA TYR A 187 20.35 -31.58 -1.12
C TYR A 187 18.96 -31.58 -1.75
N GLY A 188 18.12 -32.59 -1.49
CA GLY A 188 16.75 -32.61 -1.95
C GLY A 188 16.60 -32.87 -3.46
N LEU A 189 17.58 -33.54 -4.09
CA LEU A 189 17.66 -33.69 -5.55
C LEU A 189 16.53 -34.50 -6.20
N THR A 190 15.69 -35.15 -5.38
CA THR A 190 14.52 -35.94 -5.80
C THR A 190 13.19 -35.20 -5.63
N GLY A 191 13.22 -33.86 -5.50
CA GLY A 191 12.02 -33.04 -5.29
C GLY A 191 11.52 -33.04 -3.84
N ARG A 192 12.38 -33.42 -2.90
CA ARG A 192 12.11 -33.36 -1.45
C ARG A 192 12.87 -32.20 -0.83
N SER A 193 12.42 -31.70 0.33
CA SER A 193 13.19 -30.71 1.07
C SER A 193 14.56 -31.25 1.51
N PRO A 194 15.63 -30.45 1.45
CA PRO A 194 16.96 -30.85 1.90
C PRO A 194 16.95 -31.14 3.41
N LEU A 195 17.58 -32.25 3.81
CA LEU A 195 17.69 -32.66 5.21
C LEU A 195 19.06 -32.30 5.78
N THR A 196 19.13 -31.96 7.07
CA THR A 196 20.38 -31.75 7.82
C THR A 196 21.19 -33.05 7.96
N GLN A 197 22.50 -32.95 8.22
CA GLN A 197 23.35 -34.14 8.44
C GLN A 197 22.82 -35.03 9.58
N ARG A 198 22.22 -34.42 10.61
CA ARG A 198 21.64 -35.14 11.76
C ARG A 198 20.40 -35.92 11.37
N GLU A 199 19.51 -35.31 10.59
CA GLU A 199 18.30 -35.96 10.10
C GLU A 199 18.61 -37.09 9.12
N VAL A 200 19.58 -36.90 8.22
CA VAL A 200 20.05 -37.97 7.33
C VAL A 200 20.67 -39.13 8.12
N ALA A 201 21.47 -38.81 9.14
CA ALA A 201 22.08 -39.80 10.02
C ALA A 201 21.03 -40.63 10.77
N GLN A 202 20.01 -39.97 11.34
CA GLN A 202 18.91 -40.62 12.03
C GLN A 202 18.09 -41.51 11.08
N LYS A 203 17.81 -41.03 9.87
CA LYS A 203 17.04 -41.76 8.86
C LYS A 203 17.76 -43.02 8.34
N LEU A 204 19.08 -42.98 8.26
CA LEU A 204 19.91 -44.08 7.75
C LEU A 204 20.53 -44.94 8.86
N GLY A 205 20.25 -44.66 10.13
CA GLY A 205 20.79 -45.42 11.28
C GLY A 205 22.32 -45.35 11.40
N ILE A 206 22.93 -44.23 11.02
CA ILE A 206 24.39 -44.02 11.02
C ILE A 206 24.77 -42.79 11.85
N SER A 207 26.06 -42.62 12.16
CA SER A 207 26.51 -41.44 12.90
C SER A 207 26.54 -40.18 12.02
N ARG A 208 26.25 -39.01 12.60
CA ARG A 208 26.39 -37.70 11.93
C ARG A 208 27.80 -37.50 11.34
N SER A 209 28.84 -37.90 12.07
CA SER A 209 30.23 -37.79 11.62
C SER A 209 30.48 -38.62 10.35
N TYR A 210 29.87 -39.81 10.26
CA TYR A 210 29.97 -40.66 9.09
C TYR A 210 29.29 -40.04 7.86
N VAL A 211 28.09 -39.45 8.03
CA VAL A 211 27.42 -38.66 6.96
C VAL A 211 28.31 -37.52 6.46
N SER A 212 28.92 -36.76 7.37
CA SER A 212 29.80 -35.65 7.00
C SER A 212 31.04 -36.10 6.21
N ARG A 213 31.65 -37.23 6.59
CA ARG A 213 32.79 -37.80 5.86
C ARG A 213 32.40 -38.23 4.45
N ILE A 214 31.25 -38.89 4.30
CA ILE A 214 30.72 -39.30 3.00
C ILE A 214 30.41 -38.08 2.15
N GLU A 215 29.69 -37.10 2.67
CA GLU A 215 29.36 -35.85 1.96
C GLU A 215 30.62 -35.16 1.41
N LYS A 216 31.65 -34.99 2.25
CA LYS A 216 32.93 -34.40 1.83
C LYS A 216 33.62 -35.21 0.73
N LYS A 217 33.64 -36.54 0.85
CA LYS A 217 34.24 -37.44 -0.14
C LYS A 217 33.47 -37.37 -1.48
N SER A 218 32.15 -37.47 -1.43
CA SER A 218 31.27 -37.45 -2.60
C SER A 218 31.33 -36.11 -3.34
N LEU A 219 31.27 -34.98 -2.64
CA LEU A 219 31.43 -33.66 -3.25
C LEU A 219 32.81 -33.48 -3.88
N GLY A 220 33.87 -33.97 -3.23
CA GLY A 220 35.22 -33.94 -3.80
C GLY A 220 35.35 -34.77 -5.08
N ALA A 221 34.68 -35.93 -5.15
CA ALA A 221 34.67 -36.78 -6.34
C ALA A 221 33.87 -36.14 -7.48
N LEU A 222 32.69 -35.58 -7.18
CA LEU A 222 31.87 -34.86 -8.14
C LEU A 222 32.58 -33.62 -8.68
N TYR A 223 33.23 -32.83 -7.82
CA TYR A 223 33.99 -31.65 -8.21
C TYR A 223 35.09 -31.99 -9.21
N LYS A 224 35.91 -33.01 -8.91
CA LYS A 224 36.98 -33.48 -9.81
C LYS A 224 36.45 -33.91 -11.18
N ARG A 225 35.24 -34.47 -11.24
CA ARG A 225 34.61 -34.89 -12.49
C ARG A 225 34.04 -33.71 -13.27
N PHE A 226 33.57 -32.69 -12.55
CA PHE A 226 32.97 -31.48 -13.13
C PHE A 226 34.01 -30.53 -13.72
N THR A 227 35.21 -30.49 -13.14
CA THR A 227 36.34 -29.66 -13.60
C THR A 227 37.25 -30.34 -14.62
N LYS A 228 36.95 -31.58 -15.01
CA LYS A 228 37.78 -32.40 -15.92
C LYS A 228 37.08 -32.57 -17.25
#